data_AF-A0A2J2HCH8-F1
#
_entry.id   AF-A0A2J2HCH8-F1
#
_cell.length_a   1.000
_cell.length_b   1.000
_cell.length_c   1.000
_cell.angle_alpha   90.00
_cell.angle_beta   90.00
_cell.angle_gamma   90.00
#
_symmetry.space_group_name_H-M   'P 1'
#
loop_
_entity.id
_entity.type
_entity.pdbx_description
1 polymer ?
#
loop_
_entity_poly.entity_id
_entity_poly.type
_entity_poly.pdbx_seq_one_letter_code
_entity_poly.pdbx_strand_id
1 'polypeptide(L)'
;MVMRPGGSRPKLIFYISAGGETVTNADVAEVRIFLKLRRPRCRSCGSIVGPDNVGYLGVYRGVAAAYCSRCVEAMLAEIETALALLMGKKGRSMIQGLPLPTDDE
;
A
#
# COMPACT_ATOMS: atom_id res chain seq x y z
N MET A 1 -15.08 37.80 -16.98
CA MET A 1 -14.09 36.93 -16.30
C MET A 1 -14.02 35.64 -17.09
N VAL A 2 -12.93 35.40 -17.82
CA VAL A 2 -12.81 34.25 -18.75
C VAL A 2 -12.64 32.97 -17.93
N MET A 3 -13.62 32.07 -18.00
CA MET A 3 -13.48 30.71 -17.47
C MET A 3 -12.43 29.98 -18.31
N ARG A 4 -11.25 29.71 -17.73
CA ARG A 4 -10.19 28.92 -18.37
C ARG A 4 -10.63 27.45 -18.47
N PRO A 5 -10.53 26.80 -19.64
CA PRO A 5 -10.68 25.36 -19.76
C PRO A 5 -9.41 24.70 -19.22
N GLY A 6 -9.41 24.45 -17.92
CA GLY A 6 -8.22 23.95 -17.21
C GLY A 6 -8.60 23.49 -15.83
N GLY A 7 -9.63 22.65 -15.74
CA GLY A 7 -9.91 21.89 -14.52
C GLY A 7 -8.75 20.93 -14.28
N SER A 8 -7.67 21.42 -13.66
CA SER A 8 -6.56 20.62 -13.18
C SER A 8 -7.07 19.73 -12.05
N ARG A 9 -7.74 18.63 -12.42
CA ARG A 9 -8.09 17.58 -11.48
C ARG A 9 -6.78 17.24 -10.76
N PRO A 10 -6.71 17.31 -9.41
CA PRO A 10 -5.60 16.69 -8.70
C PRO A 10 -5.74 15.18 -8.96
N LYS A 11 -5.09 14.70 -10.03
CA LYS A 11 -4.98 13.27 -10.29
C LYS A 11 -4.05 12.76 -9.19
N LEU A 12 -4.63 12.05 -8.23
CA LEU A 12 -3.86 11.13 -7.41
C LEU A 12 -3.15 10.21 -8.38
N ILE A 13 -1.82 10.26 -8.45
CA ILE A 13 -1.03 9.27 -9.16
C ILE A 13 -0.62 8.25 -8.12
N PHE A 14 -0.89 6.98 -8.38
CA PHE A 14 -0.34 5.90 -7.58
C PHE A 14 0.27 4.82 -8.47
N TYR A 15 1.33 4.24 -7.95
CA TYR A 15 1.99 3.04 -8.44
C TYR A 15 2.28 2.17 -7.22
N ILE A 16 1.90 0.91 -7.25
CA ILE A 16 2.24 -0.09 -6.25
C ILE A 16 2.73 -1.35 -6.95
N SER A 17 3.86 -1.87 -6.50
CA SER A 17 4.43 -3.14 -6.94
C SER A 17 4.79 -3.94 -5.69
N ALA A 18 4.12 -5.08 -5.53
CA ALA A 18 4.26 -5.98 -4.39
C ALA A 18 3.78 -7.38 -4.79
N GLY A 19 4.40 -8.44 -4.25
CA GLY A 19 3.93 -9.81 -4.48
C GLY A 19 3.98 -10.26 -5.94
N GLY A 20 4.85 -9.65 -6.77
CA GLY A 20 4.94 -9.91 -8.21
C GLY A 20 3.86 -9.22 -9.06
N GLU A 21 2.92 -8.51 -8.43
CA GLU A 21 1.88 -7.76 -9.12
C GLU A 21 2.22 -6.27 -9.16
N THR A 22 1.64 -5.56 -10.13
CA THR A 22 1.78 -4.11 -10.23
C THR A 22 0.43 -3.48 -10.56
N VAL A 23 0.03 -2.49 -9.76
CA VAL A 23 -1.19 -1.71 -9.97
C VAL A 23 -0.81 -0.23 -10.04
N THR A 24 -1.27 0.45 -11.08
CA THR A 24 -1.00 1.89 -11.28
C THR A 24 -2.16 2.53 -12.01
N ASN A 25 -2.44 3.79 -11.71
CA ASN A 25 -3.41 4.60 -12.46
C ASN A 25 -2.76 5.68 -13.33
N ALA A 26 -1.42 5.69 -13.39
CA ALA A 26 -0.64 6.55 -14.25
C ALA A 26 0.10 5.73 -15.32
N ASP A 27 0.49 6.40 -16.39
CA ASP A 27 1.35 5.83 -17.41
C ASP A 27 2.70 5.43 -16.79
N VAL A 28 3.17 4.22 -17.09
CA VAL A 28 4.43 3.69 -16.53
C VAL A 28 5.63 4.54 -16.93
N ALA A 29 5.63 5.13 -18.13
CA ALA A 29 6.68 6.03 -18.58
C ALA A 29 6.69 7.33 -17.75
N GLU A 30 5.52 7.90 -17.43
CA GLU A 30 5.41 9.08 -16.57
C GLU A 30 5.98 8.80 -15.17
N VAL A 31 5.65 7.65 -14.58
CA VAL A 31 6.19 7.21 -13.28
C VAL A 31 7.72 7.10 -13.34
N ARG A 32 8.27 6.46 -14.39
CA ARG A 32 9.72 6.32 -14.58
C ARG A 32 10.42 7.67 -14.71
N ILE A 33 9.86 8.59 -15.49
CA ILE A 33 10.39 9.95 -15.65
C ILE A 33 10.36 10.69 -14.31
N PHE A 34 9.23 10.63 -13.59
CA PHE A 34 9.10 11.25 -12.28
C PHE A 34 10.17 10.77 -11.31
N LEU A 35 10.38 9.45 -11.20
CA LEU A 35 11.37 8.85 -10.31
C LEU A 35 12.81 9.28 -10.66
N LYS A 36 13.16 9.33 -11.95
CA LYS A 36 14.48 9.78 -12.41
C LYS A 36 14.76 11.24 -12.07
N LEU A 37 13.74 12.10 -12.19
CA LEU A 37 13.86 13.54 -11.96
C LEU A 37 13.81 13.91 -10.48
N ARG A 38 12.84 13.37 -9.72
CA ARG A 38 12.61 13.74 -8.32
C ARG A 38 13.47 12.97 -7.33
N ARG A 39 13.90 11.76 -7.68
CA ARG A 39 14.71 10.86 -6.83
C ARG A 39 14.22 10.84 -5.37
N PRO A 40 12.92 10.56 -5.13
CA PRO A 40 12.37 10.62 -3.78
C PRO A 40 13.06 9.59 -2.88
N ARG A 41 13.14 9.88 -1.58
CA ARG A 41 13.64 8.94 -0.58
C ARG A 41 12.51 8.06 -0.05
N CYS A 42 12.82 6.80 0.19
CA CYS A 42 11.93 5.85 0.84
C CYS A 42 11.57 6.38 2.22
N ARG A 43 10.27 6.47 2.53
CA ARG A 43 9.80 6.97 3.83
C ARG A 43 10.13 6.04 5.00
N SER A 44 10.35 4.76 4.74
CA SER A 44 10.69 3.77 5.78
C SER A 44 12.21 3.73 6.06
N CYS A 45 13.04 3.51 5.04
CA CYS A 45 14.48 3.28 5.23
C CYS A 45 15.40 4.40 4.71
N GLY A 46 14.85 5.45 4.10
CA GLY A 46 15.62 6.59 3.58
C GLY A 46 16.38 6.37 2.28
N SER A 47 16.39 5.15 1.71
CA SER A 47 17.08 4.86 0.44
C SER A 47 16.47 5.65 -0.73
N ILE A 48 17.27 5.93 -1.76
CA ILE A 48 16.74 6.53 -3.00
C ILE A 48 15.80 5.55 -3.69
N VAL A 49 14.62 6.02 -4.08
CA VAL A 49 13.63 5.27 -4.87
C VAL A 49 13.74 5.71 -6.33
N GLY A 50 14.06 4.76 -7.18
CA GLY A 50 14.20 4.89 -8.63
C GLY A 50 13.31 3.87 -9.37
N PRO A 51 13.38 3.86 -10.72
CA PRO A 51 12.56 2.98 -11.56
C PRO A 51 12.69 1.48 -11.25
N ASP A 52 13.87 1.05 -10.80
CA ASP A 52 14.19 -0.37 -10.65
C ASP A 52 13.90 -0.91 -9.24
N ASN A 53 13.57 -0.04 -8.29
CA ASN A 53 13.33 -0.43 -6.90
C ASN A 53 12.10 0.26 -6.29
N VAL A 54 11.20 0.83 -7.11
CA VAL A 54 9.96 1.42 -6.62
C VAL A 54 8.99 0.32 -6.19
N GLY A 55 8.61 0.33 -4.91
CA GLY A 55 7.54 -0.53 -4.38
C GLY A 55 6.22 0.24 -4.30
N TYR A 56 6.29 1.52 -3.93
CA TYR A 56 5.13 2.41 -3.93
C TYR A 56 5.55 3.82 -4.31
N LEU A 57 4.72 4.48 -5.11
CA LEU A 57 4.75 5.91 -5.35
C LEU A 57 3.33 6.44 -5.30
N GLY A 58 3.07 7.44 -4.45
CA GLY A 58 1.84 8.20 -4.41
C GLY A 58 2.13 9.69 -4.58
N VAL A 59 1.49 10.34 -5.54
CA VAL A 59 1.62 11.79 -5.74
C VAL A 59 0.23 12.43 -5.67
N TYR A 60 0.07 13.35 -4.73
CA TYR A 60 -1.18 14.09 -4.54
C TYR A 60 -0.89 15.55 -4.22
N ARG A 61 -1.49 16.48 -4.97
CA ARG A 61 -1.31 17.94 -4.80
C ARG A 61 0.15 18.38 -4.67
N GLY A 62 1.05 17.74 -5.44
CA GLY A 62 2.48 18.05 -5.43
C GLY A 62 3.27 17.41 -4.28
N VAL A 63 2.62 16.76 -3.33
CA VAL A 63 3.28 15.97 -2.28
C VAL A 63 3.49 14.55 -2.79
N ALA A 64 4.72 14.06 -2.70
CA ALA A 64 5.07 12.69 -3.07
C ALA A 64 5.36 11.84 -1.82
N ALA A 65 4.84 10.62 -1.81
CA ALA A 65 5.18 9.55 -0.89
C ALA A 65 5.77 8.41 -1.70
N ALA A 66 6.94 7.91 -1.29
CA ALA A 66 7.61 6.82 -1.98
C ALA A 66 8.14 5.79 -0.97
N TYR A 67 8.06 4.52 -1.34
CA TYR A 67 8.67 3.39 -0.63
C TYR A 67 9.42 2.52 -1.64
N CYS A 68 10.58 2.00 -1.25
CA CYS A 68 11.29 1.03 -2.07
C CYS A 68 10.63 -0.35 -1.98
N SER A 69 10.82 -1.17 -3.00
CA SER A 69 10.26 -2.52 -3.11
C SER A 69 10.55 -3.36 -1.87
N ARG A 70 11.79 -3.35 -1.38
CA ARG A 70 12.18 -4.07 -0.15
C ARG A 70 11.31 -3.73 1.06
N CYS A 71 11.00 -2.45 1.27
CA CYS A 71 10.16 -2.03 2.40
C CYS A 71 8.69 -2.40 2.18
N VAL A 72 8.20 -2.32 0.93
CA VAL A 72 6.82 -2.71 0.60
C VAL A 72 6.62 -4.21 0.77
N GLU A 73 7.57 -5.03 0.31
CA GLU A 73 7.52 -6.49 0.49
C GLU A 73 7.56 -6.88 1.97
N ALA A 74 8.39 -6.21 2.79
CA ALA A 74 8.39 -6.43 4.23
C ALA A 74 7.02 -6.11 4.87
N MET A 75 6.42 -4.98 4.49
CA MET A 75 5.07 -4.60 4.95
C MET A 75 4.00 -5.61 4.49
N LEU A 76 4.09 -6.11 3.25
CA LEU A 76 3.17 -7.13 2.74
C LEU A 76 3.28 -8.42 3.57
N ALA A 77 4.49 -8.91 3.82
CA ALA A 77 4.73 -10.11 4.62
C ALA A 77 4.19 -9.98 6.06
N GLU A 78 4.33 -8.80 6.68
CA GLU A 78 3.75 -8.53 8.00
C GLU A 78 2.21 -8.60 7.96
N ILE A 79 1.58 -8.03 6.94
CA ILE A 79 0.12 -8.07 6.75
C ILE A 79 -0.35 -9.51 6.53
N GLU A 80 0.31 -10.26 5.65
CA GLU A 80 -0.02 -11.66 5.38
C GLU A 80 0.09 -12.52 6.64
N THR A 81 1.15 -12.32 7.44
CA THR A 81 1.34 -13.00 8.72
C THR A 81 0.20 -12.66 9.70
N ALA A 82 -0.16 -11.38 9.81
CA ALA A 82 -1.26 -10.94 10.66
C ALA A 82 -2.61 -11.54 10.22
N LEU A 83 -2.88 -11.57 8.91
CA LEU A 83 -4.08 -12.18 8.34
C LEU A 83 -4.13 -13.68 8.61
N ALA A 84 -3.01 -14.40 8.43
CA ALA A 84 -2.92 -15.83 8.74
C ALA A 84 -3.24 -16.12 10.22
N LEU A 85 -2.74 -15.30 11.15
CA LEU A 85 -3.05 -15.43 12.57
C LEU A 85 -4.54 -15.20 12.88
N LEU A 86 -5.15 -14.17 12.27
CA LEU A 86 -6.57 -13.87 12.47
C LEU A 86 -7.47 -14.96 11.89
N MET A 87 -7.15 -15.48 10.70
CA MET A 87 -7.89 -16.57 10.06
C MET A 87 -7.70 -17.90 10.79
N GLY A 88 -6.48 -18.20 11.26
CA GLY A 88 -6.20 -19.38 12.09
C GLY A 88 -6.89 -19.33 13.45
N LYS A 89 -7.03 -18.14 14.06
CA LYS A 89 -7.83 -17.95 15.29
C LYS A 89 -9.33 -18.15 15.06
N LYS A 90 -9.85 -17.88 13.85
CA LYS A 90 -11.25 -18.15 13.49
C LYS A 90 -11.60 -19.65 13.59
N GLY A 91 -10.62 -20.54 13.45
CA GLY A 91 -10.77 -21.99 13.67
C GLY A 91 -10.61 -22.46 15.13
N ARG A 92 -10.08 -21.61 16.03
CA ARG A 92 -9.87 -21.95 17.46
C ARG A 92 -10.95 -21.38 18.39
N SER A 93 -11.81 -20.48 17.92
CA SER A 93 -12.90 -19.87 18.70
C SER A 93 -14.24 -20.63 18.61
N MET A 94 -14.20 -21.97 18.62
CA MET A 94 -15.42 -22.80 18.78
C MET A 94 -15.22 -24.02 19.70
N ILE A 95 -14.10 -24.12 20.42
CA ILE A 95 -13.89 -25.20 21.39
C ILE A 95 -13.15 -24.65 22.60
N GLN A 96 -13.89 -24.01 23.50
CA GLN A 96 -13.58 -24.06 24.93
C GLN A 96 -14.86 -23.74 25.69
N GLY A 97 -15.41 -24.79 26.31
CA GLY A 97 -16.73 -24.83 26.89
C GLY A 97 -16.94 -23.80 27.99
N LEU A 98 -17.91 -22.92 27.77
CA LEU A 98 -18.77 -22.52 28.88
C LEU A 98 -19.86 -23.59 29.02
N PRO A 99 -20.06 -24.18 30.20
CA PRO A 99 -21.28 -24.93 30.45
C PRO A 99 -22.46 -23.95 30.30
N LEU A 100 -23.42 -24.32 29.47
CA LEU A 100 -24.74 -23.69 29.47
C LEU A 100 -25.31 -23.85 30.88
N PRO A 101 -25.86 -22.79 31.50
CA PRO A 101 -26.58 -22.95 32.75
C PRO A 101 -27.74 -23.92 32.49
N THR A 102 -27.72 -25.06 33.18
CA THR A 102 -28.92 -25.86 33.36
C THR A 102 -29.82 -25.07 34.29
N ASP A 103 -30.98 -24.67 33.78
CA ASP A 103 -32.08 -24.20 34.62
C ASP A 103 -32.58 -25.42 35.41
N ASP A 104 -32.01 -25.61 36.61
CA ASP A 104 -32.64 -26.38 37.67
C ASP A 104 -33.66 -25.46 38.36
N GLU A 105 -34.95 -25.65 38.02
CA GLU A 105 -36.13 -25.77 38.91
C GLU A 105 -37.45 -25.62 38.14
#